data_AF-A0A7C1UWS3-F1
#
_entry.id   AF-A0A7C1UWS3-F1
#
_cell.length_a   1.000
_cell.length_b   1.000
_cell.length_c   1.000
_cell.angle_alpha   90.00
_cell.angle_beta   90.00
_cell.angle_gamma   90.00
#
_symmetry.space_group_name_H-M   'P 1'
#
loop_
_entity.id
_entity.type
_entity.pdbx_description
1 polymer ?
#
loop_
_entity_poly.entity_id
_entity_poly.type
_entity_poly.pdbx_seq_one_letter_code
_entity_poly.pdbx_strand_id
1 'polypeptide(L)'
;MSKVKYLNQPTRVTKISRAKILKVVEFAHSDYESYFNWLPAGSQKKYRENCNKIRYELQCEYDPYSKRSVYQHCNKLDCENCFVTTSSLKSRKINERLMEFRRICYANKISIDKILHFSLLFRKGKDLFQTHDDFSIYKKKVLYPMLKAMGVIGGVMFLHIWSNVCKLCGEKEYYCRCSEEERVFEKKISIHVHVLGFGYLMAKHEFKEKYKDCHYWNHLPRRSNAYYTIFYILSKIALWKGTKKIKDCCNYFGFLHPSKFKIIERSKTKLMDKCPECDTPRYISKIENKIMDHKVYWETKVQHKKYKIVGIDILRDLVKELYKGRENT
;
A
#
# COMPACT_ATOMS: atom_id res chain seq x y z
N MET A 1 -21.06 32.16 -16.34
CA MET A 1 -20.63 31.24 -15.26
C MET A 1 -19.95 30.03 -15.88
N SER A 2 -18.62 29.92 -15.72
CA SER A 2 -17.82 28.88 -16.38
C SER A 2 -18.02 27.51 -15.74
N LYS A 3 -18.36 26.51 -16.56
CA LYS A 3 -18.29 25.10 -16.18
C LYS A 3 -16.81 24.72 -16.15
N VAL A 4 -16.19 24.75 -14.97
CA VAL A 4 -14.85 24.18 -14.77
C VAL A 4 -14.95 22.68 -15.04
N LYS A 5 -14.52 22.26 -16.23
CA LYS A 5 -14.22 20.86 -16.54
C LYS A 5 -13.13 20.42 -15.58
N TYR A 6 -13.50 19.67 -14.55
CA TYR A 6 -12.53 18.90 -13.76
C TYR A 6 -11.84 17.94 -14.73
N LEU A 7 -10.69 18.34 -15.25
CA LEU A 7 -9.75 17.47 -15.91
C LEU A 7 -9.35 16.40 -14.89
N ASN A 8 -9.99 15.24 -14.97
CA ASN A 8 -9.38 13.99 -14.53
C ASN A 8 -8.12 13.83 -15.38
N GLN A 9 -7.01 14.47 -14.99
CA GLN A 9 -5.72 14.01 -15.46
C GLN A 9 -5.57 12.59 -14.88
N PRO A 10 -5.56 11.54 -15.71
CA PRO A 10 -5.12 10.25 -15.22
C PRO A 10 -3.71 10.49 -14.71
N THR A 11 -3.50 10.32 -13.40
CA THR A 11 -2.15 10.33 -12.84
C THR A 11 -1.38 9.32 -13.67
N ARG A 12 -0.51 9.76 -14.59
CA ARG A 12 0.36 8.87 -15.37
C ARG A 12 1.25 8.21 -14.34
N VAL A 13 0.85 7.01 -13.89
CA VAL A 13 1.65 6.22 -12.97
C VAL A 13 2.81 5.71 -13.79
N THR A 14 3.94 6.40 -13.66
CA THR A 14 5.22 6.04 -14.25
C THR A 14 5.52 4.56 -13.98
N LYS A 15 5.92 3.82 -15.02
CA LYS A 15 6.36 2.42 -14.91
C LYS A 15 7.32 2.29 -13.71
N ILE A 16 7.20 1.22 -12.92
CA ILE A 16 8.17 0.98 -11.85
C ILE A 16 9.53 0.75 -12.52
N SER A 17 10.58 1.43 -12.05
CA SER A 17 11.91 1.26 -12.62
C SER A 17 12.40 -0.17 -12.40
N ARG A 18 13.11 -0.72 -13.39
CA ARG A 18 13.72 -2.06 -13.31
C ARG A 18 14.61 -2.20 -12.07
N ALA A 19 15.38 -1.16 -11.74
CA ALA A 19 16.21 -1.13 -10.53
C ALA A 19 15.40 -1.32 -9.22
N LYS A 20 14.19 -0.74 -9.12
CA LYS A 20 13.33 -0.94 -7.95
C LYS A 20 12.77 -2.35 -7.87
N ILE A 21 12.45 -2.96 -9.01
CA ILE A 21 12.01 -4.35 -9.07
C ILE A 21 13.15 -5.25 -8.61
N LEU A 22 14.38 -5.08 -9.13
CA LEU A 22 15.54 -5.88 -8.71
C LEU A 22 15.76 -5.84 -7.20
N LYS A 23 15.67 -4.67 -6.56
CA LYS A 23 15.76 -4.54 -5.09
C LYS A 23 14.65 -5.29 -4.34
N VAL A 24 13.44 -5.34 -4.89
CA VAL A 24 12.31 -6.09 -4.30
C VAL A 24 12.57 -7.60 -4.42
N VAL A 25 13.10 -8.04 -5.54
CA VAL A 25 13.44 -9.44 -5.80
C VAL A 25 14.56 -9.93 -4.89
N GLU A 26 15.62 -9.14 -4.79
CA GLU A 26 16.73 -9.37 -3.87
C GLU A 26 16.23 -9.47 -2.42
N PHE A 27 15.32 -8.56 -2.02
CA PHE A 27 14.66 -8.66 -0.74
C PHE A 27 13.83 -9.95 -0.63
N ALA A 28 13.02 -10.33 -1.60
CA ALA A 28 12.19 -11.55 -1.48
C ALA A 28 13.02 -12.83 -1.28
N HIS A 29 14.24 -12.88 -1.85
CA HIS A 29 15.10 -14.07 -1.83
C HIS A 29 16.11 -14.15 -0.69
N SER A 30 16.36 -13.06 0.03
CA SER A 30 17.27 -13.07 1.17
C SER A 30 16.76 -13.95 2.31
N ASP A 31 17.68 -14.59 3.04
CA ASP A 31 17.34 -15.35 4.24
C ASP A 31 16.71 -14.48 5.32
N TYR A 32 15.77 -15.06 6.07
CA TYR A 32 15.01 -14.39 7.12
C TYR A 32 15.01 -15.20 8.40
N GLU A 33 15.13 -14.51 9.53
CA GLU A 33 14.85 -15.09 10.84
C GLU A 33 13.38 -15.55 10.89
N SER A 34 13.14 -16.81 11.23
CA SER A 34 11.80 -17.39 11.31
C SER A 34 11.02 -16.78 12.48
N TYR A 35 9.71 -16.56 12.29
CA TYR A 35 8.86 -16.00 13.35
C TYR A 35 7.44 -16.53 13.27
N PHE A 36 7.08 -17.44 14.18
CA PHE A 36 5.76 -18.08 14.26
C PHE A 36 5.22 -18.48 12.86
N ASN A 37 3.97 -18.13 12.54
CA ASN A 37 3.35 -18.34 11.23
C ASN A 37 3.38 -17.10 10.34
N TRP A 38 4.25 -16.14 10.66
CA TRP A 38 4.49 -14.98 9.83
C TRP A 38 5.50 -15.31 8.74
N LEU A 39 5.18 -14.92 7.52
CA LEU A 39 6.06 -15.10 6.37
C LEU A 39 6.28 -13.74 5.68
N PRO A 40 7.49 -13.45 5.20
CA PRO A 40 7.69 -12.34 4.28
C PRO A 40 6.88 -12.59 3.00
N ALA A 41 6.25 -11.55 2.45
CA ALA A 41 5.59 -11.68 1.17
C ALA A 41 6.62 -12.06 0.06
N GLY A 42 6.29 -13.07 -0.76
CA GLY A 42 7.17 -13.57 -1.83
C GLY A 42 8.23 -14.60 -1.42
N SER A 43 8.27 -15.05 -0.15
CA SER A 43 9.39 -15.88 0.36
C SER A 43 9.25 -17.41 0.18
N GLN A 44 8.10 -17.93 -0.29
CA GLN A 44 7.92 -19.37 -0.41
C GLN A 44 8.51 -19.91 -1.73
N LYS A 45 9.54 -20.77 -1.63
CA LYS A 45 10.22 -21.41 -2.78
C LYS A 45 9.41 -22.53 -3.46
N LYS A 46 8.36 -23.05 -2.82
CA LYS A 46 7.63 -24.25 -3.26
C LYS A 46 6.45 -23.88 -4.16
N TYR A 47 6.18 -24.74 -5.15
CA TYR A 47 5.09 -24.74 -6.14
C TYR A 47 5.39 -24.12 -7.51
N ARG A 48 6.27 -24.80 -8.27
CA ARG A 48 6.45 -24.57 -9.72
C ARG A 48 5.34 -25.20 -10.58
N GLU A 49 4.71 -26.29 -10.16
CA GLU A 49 3.82 -27.11 -11.02
C GLU A 49 2.58 -26.38 -11.56
N ASN A 50 2.17 -25.27 -10.94
CA ASN A 50 1.02 -24.46 -11.39
C ASN A 50 1.30 -22.95 -11.39
N CYS A 51 2.56 -22.56 -11.17
CA CYS A 51 3.02 -21.18 -11.34
C CYS A 51 3.04 -20.87 -12.86
N ASN A 52 2.73 -19.65 -13.26
CA ASN A 52 2.54 -19.26 -14.66
C ASN A 52 1.37 -19.89 -15.42
N LYS A 53 0.46 -20.67 -14.81
CA LYS A 53 -0.81 -21.01 -15.48
C LYS A 53 -1.50 -19.73 -15.92
N ILE A 54 -1.58 -19.54 -17.24
CA ILE A 54 -2.19 -18.37 -17.87
C ILE A 54 -3.68 -18.51 -17.58
N ARG A 55 -4.20 -17.67 -16.67
CA ARG A 55 -5.64 -17.61 -16.46
C ARG A 55 -6.30 -17.00 -17.67
N TYR A 56 -5.69 -15.94 -18.20
CA TYR A 56 -6.08 -15.34 -19.47
C TYR A 56 -4.96 -14.49 -20.05
N GLU A 57 -4.99 -14.32 -21.37
CA GLU A 57 -4.10 -13.44 -22.14
C GLU A 57 -4.81 -12.14 -22.52
N LEU A 58 -4.21 -10.98 -22.22
CA LEU A 58 -4.69 -9.66 -22.67
C LEU A 58 -3.91 -9.22 -23.91
N GLN A 59 -4.58 -9.11 -25.07
CA GLN A 59 -4.02 -8.69 -26.35
C GLN A 59 -4.50 -7.29 -26.77
N CYS A 60 -3.68 -6.55 -27.51
CA CYS A 60 -4.03 -5.23 -28.03
C CYS A 60 -5.01 -5.33 -29.21
N GLU A 61 -6.07 -4.52 -29.22
CA GLU A 61 -7.15 -4.51 -30.24
C GLU A 61 -6.66 -4.51 -31.70
N TYR A 62 -5.65 -3.70 -32.00
CA TYR A 62 -5.12 -3.55 -33.35
C TYR A 62 -3.82 -4.33 -33.59
N ASP A 63 -3.47 -5.24 -32.69
CA ASP A 63 -2.23 -6.00 -32.80
C ASP A 63 -2.35 -7.43 -32.23
N PRO A 64 -3.27 -8.26 -32.81
CA PRO A 64 -3.58 -9.62 -32.34
C PRO A 64 -2.40 -10.60 -32.44
N TYR A 65 -1.37 -10.26 -33.22
CA TYR A 65 -0.20 -11.09 -33.48
C TYR A 65 1.04 -10.65 -32.69
N SER A 66 0.98 -9.58 -31.89
CA SER A 66 2.18 -9.02 -31.28
C SER A 66 2.67 -9.69 -30.00
N LYS A 67 3.99 -9.59 -29.85
CA LYS A 67 4.81 -9.68 -28.63
C LYS A 67 4.36 -8.79 -27.45
N ARG A 68 3.15 -8.20 -27.47
CA ARG A 68 2.62 -7.22 -26.49
C ARG A 68 1.52 -7.79 -25.59
N SER A 69 1.27 -9.10 -25.67
CA SER A 69 0.37 -9.82 -24.78
C SER A 69 0.79 -9.68 -23.32
N VAL A 70 -0.17 -9.39 -22.44
CA VAL A 70 0.02 -9.46 -20.99
C VAL A 70 -0.72 -10.68 -20.47
N TYR A 71 0.05 -11.67 -20.03
CA TYR A 71 -0.49 -12.87 -19.41
C TYR A 71 -0.81 -12.62 -17.95
N GLN A 72 -2.06 -12.89 -17.54
CA GLN A 72 -2.47 -12.85 -16.14
C GLN A 72 -2.30 -14.25 -15.56
N HIS A 73 -1.33 -14.39 -14.65
CA HIS A 73 -0.98 -15.67 -14.03
C HIS A 73 -1.72 -15.88 -12.70
N CYS A 74 -1.64 -17.07 -12.13
CA CYS A 74 -2.31 -17.41 -10.88
C CYS A 74 -1.88 -16.49 -9.70
N ASN A 75 -2.84 -16.07 -8.86
CA ASN A 75 -2.66 -15.20 -7.68
C ASN A 75 -1.92 -15.88 -6.50
N LYS A 76 -0.86 -16.65 -6.78
CA LYS A 76 0.00 -17.20 -5.72
C LYS A 76 0.99 -16.11 -5.32
N LEU A 77 0.86 -15.59 -4.10
CA LEU A 77 1.78 -14.60 -3.50
C LEU A 77 3.22 -15.13 -3.34
N ASP A 78 3.43 -16.40 -3.69
CA ASP A 78 4.67 -17.16 -3.61
C ASP A 78 5.47 -17.12 -4.94
N CYS A 79 4.90 -16.60 -6.02
CA CYS A 79 5.61 -16.34 -7.28
C CYS A 79 6.10 -14.90 -7.34
N GLU A 80 7.38 -14.68 -7.65
CA GLU A 80 8.02 -13.35 -7.73
C GLU A 80 7.24 -12.37 -8.63
N ASN A 81 6.94 -12.77 -9.87
CA ASN A 81 6.20 -11.92 -10.83
C ASN A 81 4.77 -11.63 -10.36
N CYS A 82 4.09 -12.63 -9.80
CA CYS A 82 2.73 -12.47 -9.27
C CYS A 82 2.72 -11.59 -8.02
N PHE A 83 3.75 -11.70 -7.18
CA PHE A 83 3.98 -10.90 -5.99
C PHE A 83 4.25 -9.44 -6.33
N VAL A 84 5.17 -9.16 -7.26
CA VAL A 84 5.46 -7.79 -7.74
C VAL A 84 4.20 -7.17 -8.34
N THR A 85 3.50 -7.91 -9.20
CA THR A 85 2.25 -7.45 -9.83
C THR A 85 1.17 -7.17 -8.79
N THR A 86 0.94 -8.10 -7.86
CA THR A 86 -0.07 -7.94 -6.80
C THR A 86 0.27 -6.77 -5.87
N SER A 87 1.53 -6.63 -5.47
CA SER A 87 1.99 -5.51 -4.64
C SER A 87 1.81 -4.19 -5.35
N SER A 88 2.12 -4.12 -6.65
CA SER A 88 1.89 -2.94 -7.50
C SER A 88 0.40 -2.59 -7.57
N LEU A 89 -0.47 -3.54 -7.90
CA LEU A 89 -1.92 -3.32 -7.98
C LEU A 89 -2.53 -2.87 -6.64
N LYS A 90 -2.17 -3.54 -5.53
CA LYS A 90 -2.60 -3.13 -4.19
C LYS A 90 -2.11 -1.72 -3.86
N SER A 91 -0.87 -1.38 -4.23
CA SER A 91 -0.31 -0.04 -4.03
C SER A 91 -1.06 1.04 -4.77
N ARG A 92 -1.44 0.78 -6.03
CA ARG A 92 -2.28 1.71 -6.81
C ARG A 92 -3.62 1.93 -6.12
N LYS A 93 -4.28 0.86 -5.69
CA LYS A 93 -5.58 0.94 -5.02
C LYS A 93 -5.51 1.76 -3.72
N ILE A 94 -4.49 1.55 -2.90
CA ILE A 94 -4.28 2.30 -1.66
C ILE A 94 -3.94 3.76 -1.98
N ASN A 95 -3.06 4.02 -2.95
CA ASN A 95 -2.68 5.36 -3.36
C ASN A 95 -3.89 6.15 -3.89
N GLU A 96 -4.69 5.56 -4.78
CA GLU A 96 -5.90 6.20 -5.29
C GLU A 96 -6.87 6.54 -4.16
N ARG A 97 -7.02 5.70 -3.14
CA ARG A 97 -7.86 6.01 -1.99
C ARG A 97 -7.32 7.19 -1.16
N LEU A 98 -6.01 7.29 -0.96
CA LEU A 98 -5.38 8.45 -0.32
C LEU A 98 -5.63 9.72 -1.15
N MET A 99 -5.43 9.63 -2.47
CA MET A 99 -5.65 10.75 -3.39
C MET A 99 -7.13 11.16 -3.47
N GLU A 100 -8.05 10.20 -3.46
CA GLU A 100 -9.49 10.44 -3.46
C GLU A 100 -9.94 11.17 -2.20
N PHE A 101 -9.47 10.74 -1.02
CA PHE A 101 -9.74 11.46 0.22
C PHE A 101 -9.27 12.92 0.13
N ARG A 102 -8.07 13.14 -0.42
CA ARG A 102 -7.52 14.49 -0.64
C ARG A 102 -8.39 15.34 -1.57
N ARG A 103 -8.82 14.77 -2.71
CA ARG A 103 -9.72 15.44 -3.67
C ARG A 103 -11.06 15.80 -3.02
N ILE A 104 -11.66 14.89 -2.25
CA ILE A 104 -12.93 15.14 -1.55
C ILE A 104 -12.76 16.27 -0.52
N CYS A 105 -11.68 16.30 0.26
CA CYS A 105 -11.45 17.37 1.23
C CYS A 105 -11.34 18.74 0.54
N TYR A 106 -10.55 18.84 -0.53
CA TYR A 106 -10.40 20.10 -1.28
C TYR A 106 -11.71 20.57 -1.92
N ALA A 107 -12.50 19.66 -2.52
CA ALA A 107 -13.81 20.00 -3.06
C ALA A 107 -14.78 20.55 -2.01
N ASN A 108 -14.52 20.25 -0.72
CA ASN A 108 -15.32 20.70 0.41
C ASN A 108 -14.65 21.82 1.22
N LYS A 109 -13.64 22.49 0.65
CA LYS A 109 -12.88 23.58 1.26
C LYS A 109 -12.22 23.21 2.61
N ILE A 110 -11.85 21.94 2.77
CA ILE A 110 -11.11 21.45 3.93
C ILE A 110 -9.63 21.37 3.54
N SER A 111 -8.80 22.24 4.12
CA SER A 111 -7.36 22.27 3.84
C SER A 111 -6.66 21.10 4.52
N ILE A 112 -6.18 20.14 3.72
CA ILE A 112 -5.33 19.05 4.21
C ILE A 112 -4.01 19.03 3.45
N ASP A 113 -2.94 18.74 4.17
CA ASP A 113 -1.58 18.73 3.63
C ASP A 113 -1.30 17.43 2.81
N LYS A 114 -0.09 17.33 2.27
CA LYS A 114 0.49 16.14 1.61
C LYS A 114 0.48 14.93 2.54
N ILE A 115 0.59 13.74 1.94
CA ILE A 115 0.55 12.46 2.62
C ILE A 115 1.75 12.37 3.58
N LEU A 116 1.44 12.21 4.85
CA LEU A 116 2.40 11.92 5.91
C LEU A 116 2.84 10.45 5.83
N HIS A 117 4.13 10.18 5.99
CA HIS A 117 4.69 8.84 6.12
C HIS A 117 5.52 8.78 7.39
N PHE A 118 5.22 7.85 8.29
CA PHE A 118 6.04 7.61 9.48
C PHE A 118 6.03 6.13 9.84
N SER A 119 6.95 5.71 10.71
CA SER A 119 6.97 4.37 11.29
C SER A 119 6.83 4.45 12.80
N LEU A 120 6.05 3.55 13.39
CA LEU A 120 6.03 3.26 14.82
C LEU A 120 6.91 2.05 15.08
N LEU A 121 7.92 2.20 15.94
CA LEU A 121 8.85 1.16 16.33
C LEU A 121 8.53 0.71 17.75
N PHE A 122 8.44 -0.60 17.97
CA PHE A 122 8.12 -1.18 19.28
C PHE A 122 9.35 -1.82 19.88
N ARG A 123 9.73 -1.42 21.10
CA ARG A 123 10.91 -1.99 21.79
C ARG A 123 10.75 -3.49 22.06
N LYS A 124 9.55 -3.93 22.45
CA LYS A 124 9.21 -5.34 22.74
C LYS A 124 8.23 -5.92 21.71
N GLY A 125 8.47 -5.65 20.42
CA GLY A 125 7.56 -6.05 19.36
C GLY A 125 7.26 -7.56 19.33
N LYS A 126 8.28 -8.41 19.56
CA LYS A 126 8.15 -9.88 19.54
C LYS A 126 7.14 -10.42 20.56
N ASP A 127 6.96 -9.72 21.68
CA ASP A 127 6.02 -10.12 22.74
C ASP A 127 4.59 -9.70 22.41
N LEU A 128 4.43 -8.66 21.59
CA LEU A 128 3.14 -8.05 21.27
C LEU A 128 2.38 -8.75 20.14
N PHE A 129 3.08 -9.45 19.23
CA PHE A 129 2.52 -9.85 17.93
C PHE A 129 2.82 -11.29 17.52
N GLN A 130 2.53 -12.24 18.39
CA GLN A 130 2.75 -13.66 18.11
C GLN A 130 1.72 -14.22 17.12
N THR A 131 0.48 -13.72 17.16
CA THR A 131 -0.61 -14.11 16.27
C THR A 131 -1.19 -12.92 15.49
N HIS A 132 -1.91 -13.23 14.41
CA HIS A 132 -2.70 -12.22 13.69
C HIS A 132 -3.78 -11.56 14.57
N ASP A 133 -4.33 -12.30 15.53
CA ASP A 133 -5.40 -11.80 16.38
C ASP A 133 -4.86 -10.88 17.48
N ASP A 134 -3.65 -11.14 18.01
CA ASP A 134 -2.93 -10.22 18.89
C ASP A 134 -2.75 -8.86 18.21
N PHE A 135 -2.26 -8.86 16.97
CA PHE A 135 -2.14 -7.62 16.19
C PHE A 135 -3.50 -6.95 15.97
N SER A 136 -4.55 -7.73 15.71
CA SER A 136 -5.90 -7.19 15.49
C SER A 136 -6.47 -6.52 16.74
N ILE A 137 -6.26 -7.10 17.92
CA ILE A 137 -6.66 -6.57 19.22
C ILE A 137 -5.83 -5.32 19.54
N TYR A 138 -4.51 -5.42 19.49
CA TYR A 138 -3.59 -4.32 19.78
C TYR A 138 -3.83 -3.12 18.87
N LYS A 139 -4.08 -3.35 17.58
CA LYS A 139 -4.42 -2.29 16.63
C LYS A 139 -5.64 -1.48 17.05
N LYS A 140 -6.72 -2.16 17.48
CA LYS A 140 -7.97 -1.50 17.88
C LYS A 140 -7.83 -0.80 19.23
N LYS A 141 -7.22 -1.46 20.21
CA LYS A 141 -7.12 -0.97 21.60
C LYS A 141 -6.01 0.07 21.81
N VAL A 142 -4.92 -0.02 21.04
CA VAL A 142 -3.72 0.78 21.27
C VAL A 142 -3.37 1.65 20.05
N LEU A 143 -3.18 1.06 18.87
CA LEU A 143 -2.70 1.83 17.71
C LEU A 143 -3.71 2.89 17.23
N TYR A 144 -4.99 2.56 17.07
CA TYR A 144 -5.98 3.54 16.61
C TYR A 144 -6.11 4.73 17.57
N PRO A 145 -6.27 4.54 18.90
CA PRO A 145 -6.25 5.65 19.85
C PRO A 145 -4.93 6.44 19.83
N MET A 146 -3.79 5.75 19.76
CA MET A 146 -2.47 6.39 19.68
C MET A 146 -2.37 7.29 18.45
N LEU A 147 -2.73 6.80 17.27
CA LEU A 147 -2.68 7.58 16.03
C LEU A 147 -3.60 8.80 16.07
N LYS A 148 -4.78 8.66 16.66
CA LYS A 148 -5.68 9.78 16.89
C LYS A 148 -5.04 10.82 17.81
N ALA A 149 -4.47 10.38 18.94
CA ALA A 149 -3.79 11.26 19.90
C ALA A 149 -2.56 11.95 19.31
N MET A 150 -1.86 11.30 18.37
CA MET A 150 -0.75 11.91 17.63
C MET A 150 -1.19 13.01 16.65
N GLY A 151 -2.49 13.16 16.38
CA GLY A 151 -3.02 14.11 15.40
C GLY A 151 -3.24 13.54 14.00
N VAL A 152 -3.23 12.21 13.84
CA VAL A 152 -3.49 11.55 12.55
C VAL A 152 -4.99 11.33 12.38
N ILE A 153 -5.57 11.99 11.37
CA ILE A 153 -7.02 12.00 11.14
C ILE A 153 -7.50 10.78 10.35
N GLY A 154 -6.61 10.15 9.58
CA GLY A 154 -6.92 8.95 8.82
C GLY A 154 -5.77 8.53 7.92
N GLY A 155 -5.73 7.23 7.61
CA GLY A 155 -4.64 6.66 6.85
C GLY A 155 -4.80 5.18 6.58
N VAL A 156 -3.69 4.59 6.19
CA VAL A 156 -3.45 3.16 6.08
C VAL A 156 -2.21 2.83 6.90
N MET A 157 -2.23 1.68 7.56
CA MET A 157 -1.10 1.16 8.32
C MET A 157 -0.68 -0.22 7.83
N PHE A 158 0.59 -0.53 7.97
CA PHE A 158 1.21 -1.77 7.51
C PHE A 158 2.11 -2.33 8.62
N LEU A 159 1.84 -3.54 9.10
CA LEU A 159 2.74 -4.23 10.03
C LEU A 159 3.90 -4.84 9.26
N HIS A 160 5.11 -4.49 9.66
CA HIS A 160 6.35 -5.07 9.18
C HIS A 160 7.03 -5.78 10.34
N ILE A 161 7.47 -7.01 10.10
CA ILE A 161 8.13 -7.83 11.13
C ILE A 161 9.64 -7.81 10.98
N TRP A 162 10.15 -7.73 9.75
CA TRP A 162 11.58 -7.78 9.47
C TRP A 162 12.13 -6.42 9.08
N SER A 163 13.41 -6.20 9.36
CA SER A 163 14.21 -5.09 8.84
C SER A 163 15.55 -5.62 8.36
N ASN A 164 16.11 -4.97 7.34
CA ASN A 164 17.49 -5.18 6.95
C ASN A 164 18.39 -4.50 7.99
N VAL A 165 19.32 -5.26 8.56
CA VAL A 165 20.28 -4.86 9.58
C VAL A 165 21.67 -5.18 9.08
N CYS A 166 22.60 -4.23 9.17
CA CYS A 166 23.97 -4.44 8.74
C CYS A 166 24.65 -5.43 9.68
N LYS A 167 25.30 -6.46 9.13
CA LYS A 167 26.07 -7.43 9.91
C LYS A 167 27.29 -6.81 10.60
N LEU A 168 27.85 -5.75 10.01
CA LEU A 168 29.06 -5.09 10.53
C LEU A 168 28.72 -4.13 11.68
N CYS A 169 27.85 -3.15 11.45
CA CYS A 169 27.56 -2.12 12.45
C CYS A 169 26.29 -2.39 13.28
N GLY A 170 25.50 -3.42 12.96
CA GLY A 170 24.23 -3.70 13.65
C GLY A 170 23.11 -2.68 13.40
N GLU A 171 23.37 -1.65 12.59
CA GLU A 171 22.40 -0.61 12.26
C GLU A 171 21.45 -1.05 11.15
N LYS A 172 20.24 -0.49 11.15
CA LYS A 172 19.28 -0.75 10.06
C LYS A 172 19.81 -0.21 8.73
N GLU A 173 19.39 -0.79 7.61
CA GLU A 173 19.85 -0.42 6.25
C GLU A 173 19.86 1.10 5.99
N TYR A 174 18.85 1.81 6.48
CA TYR A 174 18.71 3.26 6.28
C TYR A 174 19.48 4.12 7.31
N TYR A 175 20.16 3.51 8.27
CA TYR A 175 21.07 4.14 9.24
C TYR A 175 22.53 3.69 9.08
N CYS A 176 22.76 2.60 8.34
CA CYS A 176 24.09 2.08 8.08
C CYS A 176 24.96 3.12 7.35
N ARG A 177 26.14 3.39 7.91
CA ARG A 177 27.16 4.27 7.32
C ARG A 177 28.42 3.51 6.90
N CYS A 178 28.39 2.18 6.91
CA CYS A 178 29.47 1.36 6.36
C CYS A 178 29.64 1.64 4.87
N SER A 179 30.84 1.42 4.35
CA SER A 179 31.13 1.54 2.93
C SER A 179 30.24 0.60 2.11
N GLU A 180 29.95 0.97 0.86
CA GLU A 180 29.08 0.17 -0.01
C GLU A 180 29.67 -1.21 -0.35
N GLU A 181 31.00 -1.31 -0.37
CA GLU A 181 31.77 -2.53 -0.64
C GLU A 181 31.73 -3.51 0.54
N GLU A 182 31.66 -3.00 1.77
CA GLU A 182 31.72 -3.83 2.99
C GLU A 182 30.33 -4.14 3.56
N ARG A 183 29.31 -3.34 3.24
CA ARG A 183 27.99 -3.50 3.87
C ARG A 183 27.33 -4.82 3.45
N VAL A 184 27.27 -5.75 4.40
CA VAL A 184 26.45 -6.96 4.29
C VAL A 184 25.21 -6.79 5.15
N PHE A 185 24.02 -6.92 4.55
CA PHE A 185 22.76 -6.85 5.29
C PHE A 185 22.19 -8.24 5.55
N GLU A 186 21.65 -8.43 6.74
CA GLU A 186 20.82 -9.57 7.09
C GLU A 186 19.44 -9.12 7.54
N LYS A 187 18.46 -10.01 7.42
CA LYS A 187 17.11 -9.72 7.89
C LYS A 187 16.90 -10.25 9.28
N LYS A 188 16.72 -9.32 10.21
CA LYS A 188 16.38 -9.61 11.60
C LYS A 188 14.97 -9.18 11.92
N ILE A 189 14.36 -9.84 12.90
CA ILE A 189 13.06 -9.43 13.41
C ILE A 189 13.20 -8.06 14.09
N SER A 190 12.45 -7.09 13.58
CA SER A 190 12.31 -5.74 14.10
C SER A 190 10.90 -5.26 13.79
N ILE A 191 9.96 -5.54 14.70
CA ILE A 191 8.54 -5.27 14.44
C ILE A 191 8.25 -3.77 14.51
N HIS A 192 7.64 -3.25 13.46
CA HIS A 192 7.27 -1.85 13.32
C HIS A 192 6.02 -1.70 12.46
N VAL A 193 5.33 -0.57 12.59
CA VAL A 193 4.15 -0.26 11.79
C VAL A 193 4.44 0.98 10.95
N HIS A 194 4.40 0.85 9.63
CA HIS A 194 4.37 2.02 8.75
C HIS A 194 2.96 2.61 8.72
N VAL A 195 2.87 3.92 8.73
CA VAL A 195 1.62 4.67 8.59
C VAL A 195 1.77 5.65 7.44
N LEU A 196 0.78 5.64 6.55
CA LEU A 196 0.63 6.58 5.45
C LEU A 196 -0.76 7.22 5.55
N GLY A 197 -0.85 8.53 5.69
CA GLY A 197 -2.12 9.18 5.95
C GLY A 197 -2.05 10.70 5.96
N PHE A 198 -2.97 11.32 6.69
CA PHE A 198 -3.12 12.77 6.79
C PHE A 198 -3.21 13.20 8.25
N GLY A 199 -2.81 14.45 8.51
CA GLY A 199 -2.83 15.05 9.84
C GLY A 199 -1.45 15.57 10.25
N TYR A 200 -1.23 15.60 11.54
CA TYR A 200 0.03 16.02 12.14
C TYR A 200 0.61 14.93 13.02
N LEU A 201 1.87 15.16 13.37
CA LEU A 201 2.56 14.37 14.37
C LEU A 201 2.78 15.27 15.57
N MET A 202 2.27 14.80 16.72
CA MET A 202 2.72 15.18 18.05
C MET A 202 4.25 15.29 18.08
N ALA A 203 4.78 16.22 18.88
CA ALA A 203 6.22 16.39 18.98
C ALA A 203 6.90 15.13 19.52
N LYS A 204 8.14 14.87 19.10
CA LYS A 204 8.84 13.62 19.43
C LYS A 204 9.06 13.42 20.93
N HIS A 205 9.28 14.51 21.67
CA HIS A 205 9.48 14.48 23.12
C HIS A 205 8.17 14.13 23.85
N GLU A 206 7.06 14.84 23.55
CA GLU A 206 5.72 14.54 24.09
C GLU A 206 5.31 13.09 23.81
N PHE A 207 5.59 12.60 22.59
CA PHE A 207 5.29 11.22 22.25
C PHE A 207 6.08 10.22 23.10
N LYS A 208 7.38 10.46 23.30
CA LYS A 208 8.25 9.57 24.08
C LYS A 208 7.83 9.53 25.56
N GLU A 209 7.39 10.66 26.11
CA GLU A 209 6.87 10.74 27.47
C GLU A 209 5.57 9.94 27.62
N LYS A 210 4.67 10.06 26.64
CA LYS A 210 3.36 9.40 26.65
C LYS A 210 3.41 7.91 26.32
N TYR A 211 4.32 7.48 25.45
CA TYR A 211 4.39 6.12 24.91
C TYR A 211 5.80 5.51 25.08
N LYS A 212 6.18 5.23 26.33
CA LYS A 212 7.56 4.83 26.72
C LYS A 212 8.17 3.66 25.92
N ASP A 213 7.35 2.69 25.51
CA ASP A 213 7.79 1.49 24.76
C ASP A 213 7.72 1.63 23.24
N CYS A 214 7.36 2.82 22.74
CA CYS A 214 7.21 3.10 21.34
C CYS A 214 8.00 4.35 20.94
N HIS A 215 8.58 4.32 19.75
CA HIS A 215 9.18 5.49 19.12
C HIS A 215 8.54 5.67 17.76
N TYR A 216 8.27 6.91 17.35
CA TYR A 216 7.94 7.16 15.96
C TYR A 216 9.11 7.78 15.20
N TRP A 217 9.17 7.48 13.91
CA TRP A 217 10.10 8.08 12.97
C TRP A 217 9.34 8.70 11.81
N ASN A 218 9.47 10.02 11.63
CA ASN A 218 8.85 10.75 10.54
C ASN A 218 9.70 10.66 9.27
N HIS A 219 9.17 10.04 8.22
CA HIS A 219 9.82 9.91 6.92
C HIS A 219 9.51 11.14 6.06
N LEU A 220 10.29 12.20 6.24
CA LEU A 220 10.22 13.40 5.41
C LEU A 220 10.90 13.19 4.04
N PRO A 221 10.50 13.96 3.01
CA PRO A 221 9.40 14.93 2.98
C PRO A 221 8.01 14.27 2.86
N ARG A 222 6.95 15.02 3.23
CA ARG A 222 5.56 14.62 2.97
C ARG A 222 5.32 14.45 1.46
N ARG A 223 4.48 13.49 1.10
CA ARG A 223 4.36 12.96 -0.27
C ARG A 223 3.11 13.47 -0.96
N SER A 224 3.24 13.99 -2.18
CA SER A 224 2.07 14.29 -3.04
C SER A 224 1.43 13.02 -3.61
N ASN A 225 2.22 11.96 -3.76
CA ASN A 225 1.86 10.64 -4.25
C ASN A 225 2.67 9.59 -3.45
N ALA A 226 2.00 8.56 -2.94
CA ALA A 226 2.60 7.54 -2.08
C ALA A 226 2.80 6.19 -2.79
N TYR A 227 2.48 6.07 -4.08
CA TYR A 227 2.51 4.80 -4.81
C TYR A 227 3.81 4.00 -4.64
N TYR A 228 4.97 4.62 -4.88
CA TYR A 228 6.26 3.95 -4.77
C TYR A 228 6.57 3.52 -3.33
N THR A 229 6.19 4.35 -2.37
CA THR A 229 6.37 4.05 -0.94
C THR A 229 5.49 2.88 -0.53
N ILE A 230 4.21 2.87 -0.94
CA ILE A 230 3.30 1.77 -0.65
C ILE A 230 3.78 0.49 -1.35
N PHE A 231 4.28 0.58 -2.58
CA PHE A 231 4.83 -0.58 -3.31
C PHE A 231 6.00 -1.19 -2.55
N TYR A 232 6.96 -0.37 -2.16
CA TYR A 232 8.09 -0.79 -1.36
C TYR A 232 7.67 -1.40 -0.02
N ILE A 233 6.69 -0.79 0.66
CA ILE A 233 6.16 -1.29 1.93
C ILE A 233 5.47 -2.64 1.73
N LEU A 234 4.56 -2.76 0.76
CA LEU A 234 3.85 -4.01 0.48
C LEU A 234 4.78 -5.13 0.03
N SER A 235 5.90 -4.80 -0.62
CA SER A 235 6.92 -5.80 -0.93
C SER A 235 7.70 -6.30 0.28
N LYS A 236 7.53 -5.67 1.44
CA LYS A 236 8.23 -6.02 2.69
C LYS A 236 7.27 -6.36 3.83
N ILE A 237 5.96 -6.42 3.54
CA ILE A 237 4.95 -6.65 4.55
C ILE A 237 4.96 -8.10 5.02
N ALA A 238 4.66 -8.29 6.30
CA ALA A 238 4.41 -9.62 6.83
C ALA A 238 3.02 -10.13 6.41
N LEU A 239 2.98 -11.40 6.02
CA LEU A 239 1.77 -12.17 5.71
C LEU A 239 1.58 -13.25 6.78
N TRP A 240 0.37 -13.36 7.32
CA TRP A 240 0.06 -14.44 8.28
C TRP A 240 -0.50 -15.65 7.54
N LYS A 241 0.12 -16.82 7.74
CA LYS A 241 -0.41 -18.10 7.26
C LYS A 241 -1.53 -18.56 8.19
N GLY A 242 -2.77 -18.18 7.86
CA GLY A 242 -3.96 -18.70 8.53
C GLY A 242 -4.31 -20.11 8.08
N THR A 243 -5.19 -20.78 8.83
CA THR A 243 -5.64 -22.16 8.55
C THR A 243 -6.33 -22.32 7.19
N LYS A 244 -7.06 -21.30 6.72
CA LYS A 244 -7.80 -21.34 5.44
C LYS A 244 -7.29 -20.37 4.37
N LYS A 245 -6.68 -19.24 4.77
CA LYS A 245 -6.26 -18.15 3.86
C LYS A 245 -5.08 -17.38 4.45
N ILE A 246 -4.24 -16.83 3.57
CA ILE A 246 -3.23 -15.83 3.94
C ILE A 246 -3.92 -14.51 4.27
N LYS A 247 -3.54 -13.88 5.39
CA LYS A 247 -4.05 -12.58 5.81
C LYS A 247 -2.97 -11.51 5.68
N ASP A 248 -3.33 -10.38 5.08
CA ASP A 248 -2.48 -9.20 4.95
C ASP A 248 -2.51 -8.35 6.23
N CYS A 249 -1.40 -7.67 6.55
CA CYS A 249 -1.36 -6.75 7.70
C CYS A 249 -1.74 -5.29 7.40
N CYS A 250 -2.27 -5.01 6.21
CA CYS A 250 -2.62 -3.65 5.79
C CYS A 250 -4.02 -3.27 6.28
N ASN A 251 -4.17 -2.13 6.97
CA ASN A 251 -5.46 -1.71 7.53
C ASN A 251 -5.71 -0.22 7.35
N TYR A 252 -6.91 0.14 6.89
CA TYR A 252 -7.37 1.53 6.86
C TYR A 252 -7.93 1.95 8.23
N PHE A 253 -7.79 3.22 8.58
CA PHE A 253 -8.29 3.77 9.83
C PHE A 253 -8.70 5.24 9.69
N GLY A 254 -9.35 5.76 10.74
CA GLY A 254 -9.84 7.14 10.80
C GLY A 254 -10.80 7.46 9.65
N PHE A 255 -10.70 8.67 9.10
CA PHE A 255 -11.52 9.08 7.96
C PHE A 255 -11.23 8.34 6.66
N LEU A 256 -10.14 7.57 6.57
CA LEU A 256 -9.88 6.68 5.43
C LEU A 256 -10.57 5.31 5.56
N HIS A 257 -11.14 4.98 6.72
CA HIS A 257 -11.82 3.71 6.95
C HIS A 257 -13.05 3.58 6.01
N PRO A 258 -13.29 2.41 5.38
CA PRO A 258 -14.41 2.21 4.45
C PRO A 258 -15.78 2.64 4.98
N SER A 259 -16.06 2.43 6.28
CA SER A 259 -17.32 2.83 6.90
C SER A 259 -17.52 4.35 7.01
N LYS A 260 -16.47 5.16 6.86
CA LYS A 260 -16.57 6.63 6.88
C LYS A 260 -16.89 7.24 5.52
N PHE A 261 -17.10 6.41 4.50
CA PHE A 261 -17.47 6.85 3.16
C PHE A 261 -18.83 6.30 2.75
N LYS A 262 -19.65 7.15 2.14
CA LYS A 262 -20.88 6.78 1.42
C LYS A 262 -20.59 6.81 -0.07
N ILE A 263 -20.93 5.74 -0.78
CA ILE A 263 -20.89 5.73 -2.23
C ILE A 263 -22.04 6.61 -2.72
N ILE A 264 -21.72 7.73 -3.38
CA ILE A 264 -22.72 8.66 -3.92
C ILE A 264 -23.01 8.42 -5.40
N GLU A 265 -22.05 7.85 -6.12
CA GLU A 265 -22.23 7.52 -7.52
C GLU A 265 -21.48 6.22 -7.81
N ARG A 266 -22.10 5.38 -8.64
CA ARG A 266 -21.52 4.14 -9.15
C ARG A 266 -21.59 4.22 -10.66
N SER A 267 -20.61 4.86 -11.29
CA SER A 267 -20.51 4.75 -12.74
C SER A 267 -19.91 3.39 -13.07
N LYS A 268 -20.59 2.60 -13.91
CA LYS A 268 -19.95 1.47 -14.58
C LYS A 268 -19.10 2.08 -15.70
N THR A 269 -17.82 2.23 -15.47
CA THR A 269 -16.89 2.64 -16.53
C THR A 269 -16.09 1.41 -16.93
N LYS A 270 -16.07 1.11 -18.22
CA LYS A 270 -15.19 0.07 -18.77
C LYS A 270 -13.78 0.69 -18.84
N LEU A 271 -13.00 0.63 -17.75
CA LEU A 271 -11.55 0.86 -17.89
C LEU A 271 -11.01 -0.38 -18.59
N MET A 272 -10.79 -0.24 -19.89
CA MET A 272 -10.01 -1.23 -20.61
C MET A 272 -8.55 -0.98 -20.25
N ASP A 273 -7.82 -2.04 -19.88
CA ASP A 273 -6.36 -1.95 -19.79
C ASP A 273 -5.87 -1.50 -21.16
N LYS A 274 -5.27 -0.32 -21.23
CA LYS A 274 -4.79 0.23 -22.50
C LYS A 274 -3.32 -0.13 -22.68
N CYS A 275 -2.92 -0.39 -23.91
CA CYS A 275 -1.53 -0.57 -24.24
C CYS A 275 -0.73 0.68 -23.82
N PRO A 276 0.33 0.57 -23.01
CA PRO A 276 1.10 1.73 -22.54
C PRO A 276 1.92 2.40 -23.64
N GLU A 277 1.96 1.83 -24.85
CA GLU A 277 2.66 2.38 -26.02
C GLU A 277 1.69 3.08 -26.98
N CYS A 278 0.57 2.44 -27.33
CA CYS A 278 -0.38 2.96 -28.32
C CYS A 278 -1.74 3.39 -27.75
N ASP A 279 -1.95 3.31 -26.43
CA ASP A 279 -3.17 3.72 -25.72
C ASP A 279 -4.48 3.04 -26.17
N THR A 280 -4.37 1.97 -26.96
CA THR A 280 -5.50 1.18 -27.46
C THR A 280 -5.95 0.15 -26.42
N PRO A 281 -7.25 -0.17 -26.35
CA PRO A 281 -7.77 -1.16 -25.42
C PRO A 281 -7.15 -2.56 -25.63
N ARG A 282 -6.89 -3.27 -24.53
CA ARG A 282 -6.54 -4.68 -24.54
C ARG A 282 -7.75 -5.54 -24.19
N TYR A 283 -7.90 -6.68 -24.87
CA TYR A 283 -8.99 -7.64 -24.75
C TYR A 283 -8.47 -9.02 -24.36
N ILE A 284 -9.30 -9.85 -23.72
CA ILE A 284 -8.92 -11.23 -23.39
C ILE A 284 -9.02 -12.08 -24.67
N SER A 285 -7.92 -12.67 -25.12
CA SER A 285 -7.89 -13.52 -26.33
C SER A 285 -8.12 -15.01 -26.03
N LYS A 286 -7.64 -15.51 -24.88
CA LYS A 286 -7.78 -16.92 -24.47
C LYS A 286 -7.85 -17.08 -22.96
N ILE A 287 -8.68 -18.03 -22.50
CA ILE A 287 -8.58 -18.76 -21.22
C ILE A 287 -8.25 -20.20 -21.60
N GLU A 288 -7.38 -20.91 -20.86
CA GLU A 288 -7.11 -22.33 -21.12
C GLU A 288 -8.44 -23.11 -21.34
N ASN A 289 -8.59 -23.64 -22.55
CA ASN A 289 -9.61 -24.59 -23.03
C ASN A 289 -11.02 -24.12 -23.44
N LYS A 290 -11.35 -22.82 -23.57
CA LYS A 290 -12.54 -22.39 -24.36
C LYS A 290 -12.33 -21.05 -25.06
N ILE A 291 -12.54 -21.05 -26.38
CA ILE A 291 -12.83 -19.83 -27.14
C ILE A 291 -14.26 -19.44 -26.73
N MET A 292 -14.43 -18.31 -26.05
CA MET A 292 -15.77 -17.76 -25.84
C MET A 292 -16.10 -16.81 -26.99
N ASP A 293 -17.33 -16.90 -27.48
CA ASP A 293 -17.98 -15.79 -28.15
C ASP A 293 -17.78 -14.52 -27.30
N HIS A 294 -17.51 -13.41 -27.98
CA HIS A 294 -17.28 -12.07 -27.39
C HIS A 294 -18.42 -11.55 -26.50
N LYS A 295 -19.46 -12.36 -26.28
CA LYS A 295 -20.55 -12.11 -25.35
C LYS A 295 -20.20 -12.66 -23.96
N VAL A 296 -19.73 -11.72 -23.14
CA VAL A 296 -19.93 -11.70 -21.68
C VAL A 296 -19.03 -12.64 -20.89
N TYR A 297 -17.94 -12.11 -20.32
CA TYR A 297 -17.81 -12.12 -18.87
C TYR A 297 -17.15 -10.85 -18.33
N TRP A 298 -17.72 -10.43 -17.22
CA TRP A 298 -17.52 -9.17 -16.55
C TRP A 298 -16.25 -9.20 -15.71
N GLU A 299 -15.21 -8.50 -16.15
CA GLU A 299 -14.43 -7.72 -15.18
C GLU A 299 -14.94 -6.28 -15.19
N THR A 300 -16.21 -6.07 -14.87
CA THR A 300 -16.59 -4.75 -14.36
C THR A 300 -16.56 -4.81 -12.86
N LYS A 301 -15.52 -4.25 -12.25
CA LYS A 301 -15.74 -3.27 -11.19
C LYS A 301 -14.74 -2.13 -11.29
N VAL A 302 -14.78 -1.37 -12.39
CA VAL A 302 -14.80 0.08 -12.17
C VAL A 302 -16.25 0.45 -11.94
N GLN A 303 -16.65 0.32 -10.67
CA GLN A 303 -17.45 1.41 -10.15
C GLN A 303 -16.42 2.50 -9.90
N HIS A 304 -16.41 3.60 -10.66
CA HIS A 304 -15.84 4.82 -10.07
C HIS A 304 -16.82 5.17 -8.96
N LYS A 305 -16.53 4.60 -7.79
CA LYS A 305 -17.26 4.92 -6.59
C LYS A 305 -16.81 6.32 -6.27
N LYS A 306 -17.59 7.30 -6.68
CA LYS A 306 -17.43 8.62 -6.10
C LYS A 306 -17.94 8.48 -4.68
N TYR A 307 -17.07 8.71 -3.71
CA TYR A 307 -17.48 8.68 -2.32
C TYR A 307 -17.71 10.09 -1.78
N LYS A 308 -18.57 10.18 -0.76
CA LYS A 308 -18.66 11.32 0.16
C LYS A 308 -18.25 10.85 1.55
N ILE A 309 -17.60 11.72 2.31
CA ILE A 309 -17.26 11.44 3.72
C ILE A 309 -18.53 11.62 4.56
N VAL A 310 -18.84 10.63 5.42
CA VAL A 310 -20.11 10.53 6.19
C VAL A 310 -20.22 11.57 7.33
N GLY A 311 -19.11 12.20 7.73
CA GLY A 311 -19.08 13.24 8.76
C GLY A 311 -18.16 14.38 8.36
N ILE A 312 -18.57 15.11 7.32
CA ILE A 312 -17.76 16.18 6.73
C ILE A 312 -17.50 17.33 7.71
N ASP A 313 -18.50 17.71 8.51
CA ASP A 313 -18.38 18.82 9.45
C ASP A 313 -17.44 18.43 10.60
N ILE A 314 -17.57 17.21 11.12
CA ILE A 314 -16.64 16.64 12.11
C ILE A 314 -15.19 16.66 11.60
N LEU A 315 -14.98 16.28 10.33
CA LEU A 315 -13.66 16.34 9.71
C LEU A 315 -13.17 17.79 9.60
N ARG A 316 -14.03 18.71 9.17
CA ARG A 316 -13.69 20.12 9.00
C ARG A 316 -13.25 20.73 10.33
N ASP A 317 -13.99 20.48 11.40
CA ASP A 317 -13.70 21.05 12.73
C ASP A 317 -12.41 20.47 13.30
N LEU A 318 -12.22 19.15 13.19
CA LEU A 318 -10.97 18.51 13.62
C LEU A 318 -9.75 19.03 12.84
N VAL A 319 -9.88 19.22 11.53
CA VAL A 319 -8.79 19.78 10.71
C VAL A 319 -8.53 21.23 11.12
N LYS A 320 -9.56 22.07 11.29
CA LYS A 320 -9.37 23.45 11.75
C LYS A 320 -8.65 23.52 13.10
N GLU A 321 -9.03 22.65 14.03
CA GLU A 321 -8.39 22.58 15.34
C GLU A 321 -6.92 22.17 15.23
N LEU A 322 -6.64 21.06 14.52
CA LEU A 322 -5.28 20.54 14.36
C LEU A 322 -4.36 21.47 13.55
N TYR A 323 -4.91 22.28 12.64
CA TYR A 323 -4.19 23.19 11.76
C TYR A 323 -4.21 24.65 12.26
N LYS A 324 -4.81 24.93 13.43
CA LYS A 324 -4.92 26.28 14.01
C LYS A 324 -3.54 26.91 14.22
N GLY A 325 -3.37 28.17 13.80
CA GLY A 325 -2.14 28.95 13.99
C GLY A 325 -1.05 28.76 12.91
N ARG A 326 -1.37 28.12 11.79
CA ARG A 326 -0.42 27.86 10.69
C ARG A 326 -0.80 28.49 9.35
N GLU A 327 -1.67 29.49 9.36
CA GLU A 327 -2.03 30.24 8.15
C GLU A 327 -0.89 31.15 7.64
N ASN A 328 0.20 31.30 8.42
CA ASN A 328 1.30 32.24 8.18
C ASN A 328 2.71 31.61 8.08
N THR A 329 2.83 30.30 7.82
CA THR A 329 4.12 29.62 7.53
C THR A 329 4.04 28.91 6.21
#